data_AF-A0AAD4C9U4-F1
#
_entry.id   AF-A0AAD4C9U4-F1
#
_cell.length_a   1.000
_cell.length_b   1.000
_cell.length_c   1.000
_cell.angle_alpha   90.00
_cell.angle_beta   90.00
_cell.angle_gamma   90.00
#
_symmetry.space_group_name_H-M   'P 1'
#
loop_
_entity.id
_entity.type
_entity.pdbx_description
1 polymer ?
#
loop_
_entity_poly.entity_id
_entity_poly.type
_entity_poly.pdbx_seq_one_letter_code
_entity_poly.pdbx_strand_id
1 'polypeptide(L)' 'MSSDVQSALTFLQLNDYISLVIATAVIYDYFLTISNEVAYIWKRPWTIVSTLFLLVRYVGCLSAL' A
#
# COMPACT_ATOMS: atom_id res chain seq x y z
N MET A 1 -22.69 19.50 -23.08
CA MET A 1 -22.99 20.03 -21.73
C MET A 1 -23.35 18.91 -20.76
N SER A 2 -24.43 18.14 -20.96
CA SER A 2 -24.78 17.01 -20.06
C SER A 2 -23.91 15.75 -20.25
N SER A 3 -23.44 15.49 -21.47
CA SER A 3 -22.58 14.35 -21.80
C SER A 3 -21.17 14.47 -21.22
N ASP A 4 -20.64 15.68 -21.18
CA ASP A 4 -19.26 15.97 -20.77
C ASP A 4 -19.09 15.87 -19.25
N VAL A 5 -20.14 16.21 -18.50
CA VAL A 5 -20.17 16.05 -17.04
C VAL A 5 -20.23 14.56 -16.66
N GLN A 6 -20.96 13.75 -17.41
CA GLN A 6 -21.05 12.31 -17.14
C GLN A 6 -19.72 11.59 -17.40
N SER A 7 -18.99 11.95 -18.45
CA SER A 7 -17.66 11.39 -18.71
C SER A 7 -16.66 11.78 -17.63
N ALA A 8 -16.71 13.02 -17.13
CA ALA A 8 -15.88 13.46 -16.00
C ALA A 8 -16.17 12.69 -14.70
N LEU A 9 -17.44 12.45 -14.37
CA LEU A 9 -17.82 11.65 -13.19
C LEU A 9 -17.34 10.20 -13.31
N THR A 10 -17.48 9.61 -14.50
CA THR A 10 -17.03 8.23 -14.76
C THR A 10 -15.52 8.12 -14.62
N PHE A 11 -14.77 9.13 -15.08
CA PHE A 11 -13.32 9.19 -14.93
C PHE A 11 -12.89 9.27 -13.46
N LEU A 12 -13.56 10.11 -12.66
CA LEU A 12 -13.28 10.22 -11.22
C LEU A 12 -13.56 8.91 -10.48
N GLN A 13 -14.69 8.26 -10.79
CA GLN A 13 -15.03 6.96 -10.22
C GLN A 13 -13.99 5.90 -10.58
N LEU A 14 -13.58 5.84 -11.85
CA LEU A 14 -12.52 4.92 -12.29
C LEU A 14 -11.21 5.16 -11.54
N ASN A 15 -10.81 6.41 -11.35
CA ASN A 15 -9.59 6.74 -10.64
C ASN A 15 -9.62 6.29 -9.17
N ASP A 16 -10.76 6.45 -8.51
CA ASP A 16 -10.95 6.02 -7.13
C ASP A 16 -10.92 4.49 -7.01
N TYR A 17 -11.63 3.78 -7.89
CA TYR A 17 -11.58 2.31 -7.94
C TYR A 17 -10.18 1.78 -8.24
N ILE A 18 -9.46 2.38 -9.20
CA ILE A 18 -8.09 2.00 -9.53
C ILE A 18 -7.15 2.24 -8.35
N SER A 19 -7.29 3.38 -7.66
CA SER A 19 -6.48 3.70 -6.48
C SER A 19 -6.70 2.68 -5.36
N LEU A 20 -7.95 2.28 -5.13
CA LEU A 20 -8.32 1.26 -4.15
C LEU A 20 -7.74 -0.12 -4.50
N VAL A 21 -7.80 -0.51 -5.78
CA VAL A 21 -7.23 -1.77 -6.27
C VAL A 21 -5.71 -1.78 -6.13
N ILE A 22 -5.03 -0.70 -6.51
CA ILE A 22 -3.58 -0.57 -6.37
C ILE A 22 -3.18 -0.62 -4.89
N ALA A 23 -3.86 0.13 -4.03
CA ALA A 23 -3.60 0.12 -2.60
C ALA A 23 -3.78 -1.28 -2.00
N THR A 24 -4.87 -1.98 -2.37
CA THR A 24 -5.13 -3.35 -1.90
C THR A 24 -4.09 -4.34 -2.41
N ALA A 25 -3.70 -4.27 -3.68
CA ALA A 25 -2.68 -5.13 -4.26
C ALA A 25 -1.31 -4.93 -3.59
N VAL A 26 -0.96 -3.67 -3.33
CA VAL A 26 0.26 -3.29 -2.62
C VAL A 26 0.24 -3.81 -1.18
N ILE A 27 -0.87 -3.62 -0.45
CA ILE A 27 -1.05 -4.17 0.91
C ILE A 27 -0.94 -5.70 0.91
N TYR A 28 -1.52 -6.38 -0.08
CA TYR A 28 -1.49 -7.83 -0.18
C TYR A 28 -0.07 -8.37 -0.41
N ASP A 29 0.67 -7.75 -1.33
CA ASP A 29 2.09 -8.06 -1.59
C ASP A 29 2.95 -7.83 -0.34
N TYR A 30 2.63 -6.78 0.45
CA TYR A 30 3.25 -6.53 1.74
C TYR A 30 3.01 -7.64 2.77
N PHE A 31 1.77 -8.10 2.94
CA PHE A 31 1.47 -9.18 3.91
C PHE A 31 2.19 -10.49 3.60
N LEU A 32 2.38 -10.80 2.31
CA LEU A 32 3.14 -11.96 1.85
C LEU A 32 4.62 -11.86 2.21
N THR A 33 5.24 -10.69 2.03
CA THR A 33 6.65 -10.47 2.39
C THR A 33 6.87 -10.40 3.90
N ILE A 34 5.93 -9.81 4.66
CA ILE A 34 5.96 -9.74 6.13
C ILE A 34 5.94 -11.11 6.78
N SER A 35 5.18 -12.08 6.26
CA SER A 35 5.18 -13.45 6.81
C SER A 35 6.57 -14.08 6.81
N ASN A 36 7.34 -13.85 5.75
CA ASN A 36 8.73 -14.31 5.67
C ASN A 36 9.63 -13.48 6.60
N GLU A 37 9.44 -12.16 6.67
CA GLU A 37 10.19 -11.30 7.59
C GLU A 37 9.94 -11.68 9.06
N VAL A 38 8.72 -12.01 9.46
CA VAL A 38 8.41 -12.49 10.81
C VAL A 38 9.11 -13.83 11.07
N ALA A 39 9.07 -14.76 10.12
CA ALA A 39 9.72 -16.05 10.29
C ALA A 39 11.25 -15.95 10.43
N TYR A 40 11.90 -15.06 9.67
CA TYR A 40 13.36 -14.96 9.61
C TYR A 40 13.96 -13.89 10.54
N ILE A 41 13.26 -12.78 10.78
CA ILE A 41 13.73 -11.64 11.59
C ILE A 41 13.23 -11.78 13.03
N TRP A 42 11.98 -12.17 13.28
CA TRP A 42 11.46 -12.22 14.66
C TRP A 42 11.94 -13.44 15.46
N LYS A 43 12.40 -14.51 14.80
CA LYS A 43 13.05 -15.65 15.47
C LYS A 43 14.56 -15.48 15.69
N ARG A 44 15.20 -14.46 15.09
CA ARG A 44 16.63 -14.14 15.25
C ARG A 44 16.79 -12.79 15.98
N PRO A 45 17.98 -12.45 16.49
CA PRO A 45 18.18 -11.17 17.19
C PRO A 45 17.84 -10.00 16.26
N TRP A 46 16.94 -9.12 16.72
CA TRP A 46 16.43 -7.97 15.97
C TRP A 46 17.56 -7.01 15.58
N THR A 47 17.70 -6.75 14.28
CA THR A 47 18.62 -5.73 13.76
C THR A 47 17.88 -4.41 13.58
N ILE A 48 18.43 -3.32 14.13
CA ILE A 48 17.91 -1.94 14.06
C ILE A 48 17.60 -1.49 12.61
N VAL A 49 18.31 -2.03 11.63
CA VAL A 49 18.11 -1.72 10.21
C VAL A 49 16.76 -2.25 9.70
N SER A 50 16.31 -3.43 10.16
CA SER A 50 15.02 -4.01 9.76
C SER A 50 13.84 -3.25 10.35
N THR A 51 13.95 -2.75 11.59
CA THR A 51 12.92 -1.91 12.20
C THR A 51 12.86 -0.53 11.58
N LEU A 52 14.01 0.06 11.26
CA LEU A 52 14.06 1.34 10.54
C LEU A 52 13.45 1.19 9.14
N PHE A 53 13.69 0.07 8.46
CA PHE A 53 13.10 -0.22 7.16
C PHE A 53 11.58 -0.34 7.25
N LEU A 54 11.05 -1.09 8.23
CA LEU A 54 9.60 -1.18 8.46
C LEU A 54 9.00 0.20 8.81
N LEU A 55 9.62 0.98 9.70
CA LEU A 55 9.12 2.32 10.04
C LEU A 55 9.10 3.27 8.85
N VAL A 56 10.19 3.34 8.07
CA VAL A 56 10.23 4.17 6.86
C VAL A 56 9.20 3.70 5.84
N ARG A 57 8.94 2.38 5.76
CA ARG A 57 7.97 1.79 4.84
C ARG A 57 6.52 2.06 5.25
N TYR A 58 6.14 1.81 6.51
CA TYR A 58 4.77 1.99 7.00
C TYR A 58 4.41 3.45 7.22
N VAL A 59 5.33 4.27 7.73
CA VAL A 59 5.11 5.72 7.88
C VAL A 59 5.02 6.37 6.50
N GLY A 60 5.83 5.92 5.53
CA GLY A 60 5.72 6.35 4.13
C GLY A 60 4.37 5.99 3.51
N CYS A 61 3.89 4.76 3.71
CA CYS A 61 2.58 4.32 3.21
C CYS A 61 1.40 5.07 3.87
N LEU A 62 1.49 5.34 5.18
CA LEU A 62 0.52 6.16 5.93
C LEU A 62 0.53 7.63 5.53
N SER A 63 1.68 8.17 5.12
CA SER A 63 1.79 9.57 4.66
C SER A 63 1.31 9.79 3.23
N ALA A 64 1.26 8.71 2.44
CA ALA A 64 0.86 8.74 1.04
C ALA A 64 -0.63 8.40 0.83
N LEU A 65 -1.33 8.01 1.90
CA LEU A 65 -2.78 7.77 1.94
C LEU A 65 -3.49 8.99 2.52
#